data_AF-A0A527RDW8-F1
#
_entry.id   AF-A0A527RDW8-F1
#
_cell.length_a   1.000
_cell.length_b   1.000
_cell.length_c   1.000
_cell.angle_alpha   90.00
_cell.angle_beta   90.00
_cell.angle_gamma   90.00
#
_symmetry.space_group_name_H-M   'P 1'
#
loop_
_entity.id
_entity.type
_entity.pdbx_description
1 polymer ?
#
loop_
_entity_poly.entity_id
_entity_poly.type
_entity_poly.pdbx_seq_one_letter_code
_entity_poly.pdbx_strand_id
1 'polypeptide(L)' 'LGHGNLVYHAAGWQEGGLTASFEKLIIDVEMIQHMMEFLRPIVVDEAELAVEALGAVPTGGHFFGEPHTLE' A
#
# COMPACT_ATOMS: atom_id res chain seq x y z
N LEU A 1 -4.74 -13.91 -1.94
CA LEU A 1 -4.80 -13.12 -3.18
C LEU A 1 -5.12 -14.07 -4.33
N GLY A 2 -6.38 -14.40 -4.65
CA GLY A 2 -6.69 -15.41 -5.68
C GLY A 2 -6.22 -15.09 -7.11
N HIS A 3 -5.39 -14.04 -7.29
CA HIS A 3 -4.86 -13.54 -8.55
C HIS A 3 -5.93 -13.42 -9.63
N GLY A 4 -7.09 -12.89 -9.24
CA GLY A 4 -8.19 -12.64 -10.16
C GLY A 4 -7.78 -11.58 -11.17
N ASN A 5 -7.86 -11.91 -12.46
CA ASN A 5 -7.59 -10.97 -13.55
C ASN A 5 -8.71 -9.93 -13.71
N LEU A 6 -9.92 -10.27 -13.25
CA LEU A 6 -11.09 -9.41 -13.25
C LEU A 6 -11.84 -9.60 -11.94
N VAL A 7 -12.10 -8.49 -11.24
CA VAL A 7 -12.94 -8.47 -10.04
C VAL A 7 -14.19 -7.68 -10.37
N TYR A 8 -15.24 -8.39 -10.77
CA TYR A 8 -16.55 -7.78 -10.98
C TYR A 8 -17.13 -7.36 -9.62
N HIS A 9 -17.82 -6.22 -9.57
CA HIS A 9 -18.33 -5.61 -8.33
C HIS A 9 -17.27 -5.17 -7.31
N ALA A 10 -16.06 -4.82 -7.77
CA ALA A 10 -14.97 -4.40 -6.90
C ALA A 10 -15.31 -3.18 -6.02
N ALA A 11 -16.21 -2.29 -6.44
CA ALA A 11 -16.52 -1.07 -5.71
C ALA A 11 -18.02 -0.74 -5.66
N GLY A 12 -18.48 -0.24 -4.52
CA GLY A 12 -19.81 0.36 -4.32
C GLY A 12 -20.94 -0.63 -4.03
N TRP A 13 -20.68 -1.93 -4.13
CA TRP A 13 -21.66 -3.00 -3.89
C TRP A 13 -22.04 -3.08 -2.40
N GLN A 14 -23.35 -3.03 -2.11
CA GLN A 14 -23.93 -3.14 -0.77
C GLN A 14 -25.19 -4.02 -0.78
N GLU A 15 -25.68 -4.38 0.41
CA GLU A 15 -26.96 -5.08 0.60
C GLU A 15 -27.13 -6.31 -0.32
N GLY A 16 -26.07 -7.11 -0.47
CA GLY A 16 -26.09 -8.30 -1.33
C GLY A 16 -26.28 -8.01 -2.83
N GLY A 17 -26.03 -6.77 -3.27
CA GLY A 17 -26.15 -6.34 -4.67
C GLY A 17 -27.43 -5.59 -4.99
N LEU A 18 -28.28 -5.35 -3.99
CA LEU A 18 -29.53 -4.61 -4.17
C LEU A 18 -29.30 -3.10 -4.30
N THR A 19 -28.15 -2.60 -3.83
CA THR A 19 -27.83 -1.18 -3.86
C THR A 19 -26.38 -0.93 -4.26
N ALA A 20 -26.18 0.24 -4.89
CA ALA A 20 -24.88 0.84 -5.09
C ALA A 20 -24.80 2.11 -4.23
N SER A 21 -23.76 2.24 -3.42
CA SER A 21 -23.49 3.43 -2.61
C SER A 21 -22.27 4.17 -3.13
N PHE A 22 -22.41 5.50 -3.26
CA PHE A 22 -21.30 6.36 -3.67
C PHE A 22 -20.24 6.49 -2.57
N GLU A 23 -20.64 6.50 -1.30
CA GLU A 23 -19.71 6.53 -0.17
C GLU A 23 -18.90 5.23 -0.11
N LYS A 24 -19.55 4.09 -0.28
CA LYS A 24 -18.90 2.79 -0.30
C LYS A 24 -17.96 2.62 -1.50
N LEU A 25 -18.30 3.23 -2.64
CA LEU A 25 -17.39 3.26 -3.79
C LEU A 25 -16.05 3.90 -3.44
N ILE A 26 -16.04 5.02 -2.71
CA ILE A 26 -14.78 5.69 -2.30
C ILE A 26 -13.99 4.81 -1.34
N ILE A 27 -14.65 4.20 -0.35
CA ILE A 27 -14.00 3.29 0.61
C ILE A 27 -13.39 2.07 -0.10
N ASP A 28 -14.12 1.49 -1.05
CA ASP A 28 -13.64 0.34 -1.81
C ASP A 28 -12.44 0.71 -2.70
N VAL A 29 -12.47 1.89 -3.33
CA VAL A 29 -11.35 2.39 -4.13
C VAL A 29 -10.09 2.57 -3.27
N GLU A 30 -10.21 3.07 -2.03
CA GLU A 30 -9.09 3.14 -1.10
C GLU A 30 -8.52 1.76 -0.78
N MET A 31 -9.39 0.79 -0.46
CA MET A 31 -8.98 -0.58 -0.19
C MET A 31 -8.32 -1.24 -1.41
N ILE A 32 -8.83 -0.99 -2.61
CA ILE A 32 -8.25 -1.50 -3.85
C ILE A 32 -6.85 -0.91 -4.08
N GLN A 33 -6.65 0.38 -3.83
CA GLN A 33 -5.31 1.00 -3.92
C GLN A 33 -4.32 0.34 -2.96
N HIS A 34 -4.73 0.10 -1.70
CA HIS A 34 -3.90 -0.65 -0.75
C HIS A 34 -3.58 -2.07 -1.23
N MET A 35 -4.56 -2.76 -1.83
CA MET A 35 -4.34 -4.09 -2.40
C MET A 35 -3.38 -4.06 -3.58
N MET A 36 -3.44 -3.02 -4.42
CA MET A 36 -2.49 -2.82 -5.52
C MET A 36 -1.07 -2.62 -5.00
N GLU A 37 -0.88 -1.77 -3.99
CA GLU A 37 0.43 -1.54 -3.36
C GLU A 37 0.96 -2.81 -2.68
N PHE A 38 0.11 -3.52 -1.92
CA PHE A 38 0.47 -4.79 -1.29
C PHE A 38 0.89 -5.88 -2.29
N LEU A 39 0.32 -5.85 -3.50
CA LEU A 39 0.63 -6.80 -4.57
C LEU A 39 1.89 -6.43 -5.37
N ARG A 40 2.48 -5.25 -5.16
CA ARG A 40 3.74 -4.90 -5.81
C ARG A 40 4.84 -5.86 -5.37
N PRO A 41 5.70 -6.31 -6.30
CA PRO A 41 6.90 -7.04 -5.93
C PRO A 41 7.77 -6.21 -5.00
N ILE A 42 8.44 -6.88 -4.06
CA ILE A 42 9.47 -6.25 -3.24
C ILE A 42 10.61 -5.83 -4.16
N VAL A 43 10.95 -4.54 -4.13
CA VAL A 43 12.11 -4.01 -4.83
C VAL A 43 13.35 -4.34 -4.00
N VAL A 44 14.40 -4.82 -4.67
CA VAL A 44 15.67 -5.18 -4.01
C VAL A 44 16.78 -4.45 -4.74
N ASP A 45 17.12 -3.28 -4.22
CA ASP A 45 18.22 -2.44 -4.68
C ASP A 45 18.92 -1.76 -3.49
N GLU A 46 19.95 -0.97 -3.77
CA GLU A 46 20.76 -0.31 -2.74
C GLU A 46 19.95 0.65 -1.86
N ALA A 47 19.00 1.38 -2.44
CA ALA A 47 18.14 2.28 -1.72
C ALA A 47 17.19 1.50 -0.80
N GLU A 48 16.46 0.51 -1.31
CA GLU A 48 15.50 -0.27 -0.51
C GLU A 48 16.17 -1.12 0.59
N LEU A 49 17.43 -1.52 0.38
CA LEU A 49 18.21 -2.19 1.44
C LEU A 49 18.65 -1.24 2.56
N ALA A 50 18.74 0.07 2.29
CA ALA A 50 18.97 1.14 3.26
C ALA A 50 20.19 0.95 4.20
N VAL A 51 21.23 0.25 3.73
CA VAL A 51 22.39 -0.13 4.56
C VAL A 51 23.16 1.09 5.07
N GLU A 52 23.30 2.12 4.24
CA GLU A 52 23.98 3.38 4.63
C GLU A 52 23.18 4.14 5.70
N ALA A 53 21.87 4.29 5.51
CA ALA A 53 20.98 4.95 6.48
C ALA A 53 21.01 4.23 7.84
N LEU A 54 20.98 2.89 7.84
CA LEU A 54 21.11 2.08 9.06
C LEU A 54 22.41 2.36 9.82
N GLY A 55 23.52 2.59 9.11
CA GLY A 55 24.80 2.96 9.72
C GLY A 55 24.88 4.40 10.21
N ALA A 56 24.04 5.30 9.67
CA ALA A 56 24.04 6.73 10.01
C ALA A 56 23.30 7.03 11.32
N VAL A 57 22.33 6.21 11.72
CA VAL A 57 21.53 6.42 12.94
C VAL A 57 22.14 5.68 14.14
N PRO A 58 22.52 6.37 15.23
CA PRO A 58 23.02 5.73 16.44
C PRO A 58 21.99 4.79 17.08
N THR A 59 22.47 3.79 17.83
CA THR A 59 21.62 2.87 18.59
C THR A 59 20.64 3.63 19.50
N GLY A 60 19.34 3.37 19.33
CA GLY A 60 18.27 4.03 20.07
C GLY A 60 17.74 5.33 19.43
N GLY A 61 18.25 5.71 18.25
CA GLY A 61 17.72 6.80 17.43
C GLY A 61 16.49 6.43 16.60
N HIS A 62 16.07 7.34 15.70
CA HIS A 62 14.96 7.15 14.76
C HIS A 62 15.30 7.71 13.37
N PHE A 63 14.60 7.25 12.33
CA PHE A 63 14.89 7.59 10.93
C PHE A 63 14.09 8.76 10.37
N PHE A 64 13.12 9.33 11.11
CA PHE A 64 12.22 10.38 10.60
C PHE A 64 12.89 11.63 10.00
N GLY A 65 14.15 11.92 10.35
CA GLY A 65 14.92 13.04 9.80
C GLY A 65 16.12 12.61 8.95
N GLU A 66 16.25 11.32 8.66
CA GLU A 66 17.31 10.78 7.81
C GLU A 66 16.97 11.07 6.33
N PRO A 67 17.90 11.58 5.51
CA PRO A 67 17.63 11.89 4.10
C PRO A 67 16.90 10.78 3.31
N HIS A 68 17.26 9.52 3.51
CA HIS A 68 16.65 8.35 2.89
C HIS A 68 15.15 8.22 3.16
N THR A 69 14.67 8.69 4.32
CA THR A 69 13.23 8.70 4.65
C THR A 69 12.47 9.85 3.97
N LEU A 70 13.17 10.90 3.53
CA LEU A 70 12.57 12.09 2.92
C LEU A 70 12.54 12.05 1.38
N GLU A 71 13.25 11.09 0.78
CA GLU A 71 13.25 10.78 -0.66
C GLU A 71 12.02 9.97 -1.06
#